data_AF-A0A923QQU0-F1
#
_entry.id   AF-A0A923QQU0-F1
#
_cell.length_a   1.000
_cell.length_b   1.000
_cell.length_c   1.000
_cell.angle_alpha   90.00
_cell.angle_beta   90.00
_cell.angle_gamma   90.00
#
_symmetry.space_group_name_H-M   'P 1'
#
loop_
_entity.id
_entity.type
_entity.pdbx_description
1 polymer ?
#
loop_
_entity_poly.entity_id
_entity_poly.type
_entity_poly.pdbx_seq_one_letter_code
_entity_poly.pdbx_strand_id
1 'polypeptide(L)' 'MLDEKEIQCPYCWESFSILVDPSEGEEQSFVYDCEVCCRPIDVEVIVRGENVKIRAKNKGEN' A
#
# COMPACT_ATOMS: atom_id res chain seq x y z
N MET A 1 13.63 4.98 -8.42
CA MET A 1 14.07 5.05 -7.01
C MET A 1 12.89 4.60 -6.19
N LEU A 2 13.06 3.67 -5.25
CA LEU A 2 11.94 3.17 -4.45
C LEU A 2 11.68 4.11 -3.26
N ASP A 3 10.41 4.36 -2.99
CA ASP A 3 9.91 5.16 -1.88
C ASP A 3 9.41 4.24 -0.77
N GLU A 4 9.93 4.39 0.44
CA GLU A 4 9.40 3.71 1.63
C GLU A 4 8.15 4.46 2.13
N LYS A 5 7.07 3.72 2.37
CA LYS A 5 5.81 4.25 2.92
C LYS A 5 5.29 3.34 4.03
N GLU A 6 4.90 3.95 5.14
CA GLU A 6 4.20 3.25 6.21
C GLU A 6 2.73 3.04 5.85
N ILE A 7 2.24 1.83 6.05
CA ILE A 7 0.81 1.50 5.98
C ILE A 7 0.38 0.78 7.24
N GLN A 8 -0.91 0.88 7.56
CA GLN A 8 -1.53 0.10 8.64
C GLN A 8 -2.36 -1.04 8.05
N CYS A 9 -2.17 -2.25 8.58
CA CYS A 9 -2.98 -3.39 8.21
C CYS A 9 -4.44 -3.21 8.69
N PRO A 10 -5.44 -3.21 7.81
CA PRO A 10 -6.83 -3.05 8.21
C PRO A 10 -7.43 -4.33 8.85
N TYR A 11 -6.63 -5.38 9.02
CA TYR A 11 -7.06 -6.63 9.64
C TYR A 11 -6.55 -6.81 11.06
N CYS A 12 -5.25 -6.59 11.29
CA CYS A 12 -4.60 -6.78 12.60
C CYS A 12 -4.18 -5.46 13.26
N TRP A 13 -4.34 -4.32 12.56
CA TRP A 13 -4.03 -2.98 13.04
C TRP A 13 -2.54 -2.65 13.24
N GLU A 14 -1.66 -3.58 12.87
CA GLU A 14 -0.22 -3.36 12.90
C GLU A 14 0.23 -2.47 11.75
N SER A 15 1.20 -1.59 12.03
CA SER A 15 1.83 -0.74 11.02
C SER A 15 3.17 -1.33 10.58
N PHE A 16 3.45 -1.26 9.27
CA PHE A 16 4.73 -1.67 8.70
C PHE A 16 5.01 -0.87 7.42
N SER A 17 6.28 -0.87 7.00
CA SER A 17 6.73 -0.15 5.82
C SER A 17 6.67 -1.03 4.58
N ILE A 18 6.24 -0.45 3.45
CA ILE A 18 6.35 -1.07 2.13
C ILE A 18 7.19 -0.20 1.19
N LEU A 19 7.74 -0.83 0.16
CA LEU A 19 8.43 -0.14 -0.94
C LEU A 19 7.44 0.08 -2.09
N VAL A 20 7.41 1.31 -2.58
CA VAL A 20 6.59 1.75 -3.71
C VAL A 20 7.51 2.29 -4.79
N ASP A 21 7.31 1.88 -6.04
CA ASP A 21 8.00 2.52 -7.17
C ASP A 21 7.09 3.58 -7.82
N PRO A 22 7.31 4.87 -7.58
CA PRO A 22 6.53 5.93 -8.23
C PRO A 22 6.71 5.97 -9.75
N SER A 23 7.68 5.24 -10.30
CA SER A 23 7.95 5.17 -11.74
C SER A 23 7.00 4.23 -12.49
N GLU A 24 6.26 3.36 -11.79
CA GLU A 24 5.33 2.40 -12.41
C GLU A 24 4.00 3.03 -12.91
N GLY A 25 3.72 4.28 -12.51
CA GLY A 25 2.55 5.03 -13.00
C GLY A 25 1.97 5.98 -11.96
N GLU A 26 1.07 6.87 -12.41
CA GLU A 26 0.36 7.83 -11.56
C GLU A 26 -0.65 7.17 -10.62
N GLU A 27 -1.27 6.06 -11.04
CA GLU A 27 -2.22 5.28 -10.24
C GLU A 27 -1.82 3.81 -10.30
N GLN A 28 -1.60 3.21 -9.14
CA GLN A 28 -1.15 1.82 -9.01
C GLN A 28 -2.04 1.10 -8.00
N SER A 29 -2.30 -0.17 -8.27
CA SER A 29 -3.13 -1.01 -7.41
C SER A 29 -2.57 -2.42 -7.40
N PHE A 30 -2.25 -2.93 -6.22
CA PHE A 30 -1.68 -4.25 -6.05
C PHE A 30 -2.07 -4.85 -4.71
N VAL A 31 -1.97 -6.18 -4.63
CA VAL A 31 -2.22 -6.92 -3.39
C VAL A 31 -0.90 -7.10 -2.66
N TYR A 32 -0.90 -6.79 -1.37
CA TYR A 32 0.25 -6.97 -0.48
C TYR A 32 -0.17 -7.78 0.75
N ASP A 33 0.55 -8.85 1.08
CA ASP A 33 0.25 -9.65 2.26
C ASP A 33 0.81 -9.00 3.51
N CYS A 34 -0.02 -8.83 4.54
CA CYS A 34 0.43 -8.29 5.83
C CYS A 34 1.59 -9.10 6.42
N GLU A 35 2.70 -8.45 6.78
CA GLU A 35 3.87 -9.12 7.36
C GLU A 35 3.62 -9.73 8.75
N VAL A 36 2.55 -9.30 9.43
CA VAL A 36 2.21 -9.79 10.78
C VAL A 36 1.15 -10.88 10.76
N CYS A 37 0.07 -10.69 10.02
CA CYS A 37 -1.09 -11.60 10.04
C CYS A 37 -1.32 -12.36 8.73
N CYS A 38 -0.46 -12.19 7.72
CA CYS A 38 -0.50 -12.86 6.42
C CYS A 38 -1.85 -12.74 5.68
N ARG A 39 -2.61 -11.68 5.92
CA ARG A 39 -3.87 -11.41 5.21
C ARG A 39 -3.61 -10.47 4.04
N PRO A 40 -4.24 -10.72 2.87
CA PRO A 40 -4.01 -9.93 1.68
C PRO A 40 -4.70 -8.56 1.79
N ILE A 41 -3.94 -7.49 1.63
CA ILE A 41 -4.37 -6.09 1.68
C ILE A 41 -4.39 -5.57 0.23
N ASP A 42 -5.45 -4.86 -0.16
CA ASP A 42 -5.45 -4.08 -1.40
C ASP A 42 -4.78 -2.73 -1.13
N VAL A 43 -3.66 -2.48 -1.80
CA VAL A 43 -2.87 -1.25 -1.69
C VAL A 43 -3.11 -0.41 -2.95
N GLU A 44 -3.55 0.82 -2.74
CA GLU A 44 -3.69 1.83 -3.79
C GLU A 44 -2.65 2.94 -3.58
N VAL A 45 -1.89 3.24 -4.63
CA VAL A 45 -0.91 4.32 -4.64
C VAL A 45 -1.31 5.33 -5.71
N ILE A 46 -1.34 6.61 -5.34
CA ILE A 46 -1.55 7.73 -6.24
C ILE A 46 -0.34 8.65 -6.16
N VAL A 47 0.35 8.83 -7.28
CA VAL A 47 1.52 9.69 -7.44
C VAL A 47 1.10 10.95 -8.19
N ARG A 48 1.36 12.13 -7.62
CA ARG A 48 1.08 13.44 -8.22
C ARG A 48 2.27 14.37 -8.04
N GLY A 49 3.16 14.39 -9.03
CA GLY A 49 4.44 15.09 -8.92
C GLY A 49 5.24 14.51 -7.76
N GLU A 50 5.56 15.34 -6.76
CA GLU A 50 6.30 14.94 -5.55
C GLU A 50 5.38 14.36 -4.45
N ASN A 51 4.06 14.40 -4.62
CA ASN A 51 3.12 13.89 -3.62
C ASN A 51 2.78 12.43 -3.91
N VAL A 52 3.00 11.55 -2.93
CA VAL A 52 2.60 10.14 -2.98
C VAL A 52 1.56 9.90 -1.90
N LYS A 53 0.36 9.46 -2.31
CA LYS A 53 -0.73 9.08 -1.42
C LYS A 53 -0.90 7.57 -1.47
N ILE A 54 -0.89 6.94 -0.31
CA ILE A 54 -1.09 5.49 -0.16
C ILE A 54 -2.37 5.20 0.63
N ARG A 55 -3.06 4.12 0.26
CA ARG A 55 -4.22 3.59 0.97
C ARG A 55 -4.12 2.07 1.06
N ALA A 56 -4.39 1.54 2.25
CA ALA A 56 -4.50 0.12 2.51
C ALA A 56 -5.96 -0.22 2.82
N LYS A 57 -6.54 -1.20 2.12
CA LYS A 57 -7.92 -1.65 2.27
C LYS A 57 -7.99 -3.16 2.45
N ASN A 58 -9.06 -3.64 3.07
CA ASN A 58 -9.30 -5.08 3.14
C ASN A 58 -9.62 -5.60 1.72
N LYS A 59 -8.95 -6.66 1.30
CA LYS A 59 -9.31 -7.38 0.08
C LYS A 59 -10.71 -7.96 0.22
N GLY A 60 -11.67 -7.39 -0.53
CA GLY A 60 -13.07 -7.80 -0.55
C GLY A 60 -14.10 -6.75 -0.12
N GLU A 61 -13.71 -5.51 0.19
CA GLU A 61 -14.69 -4.41 0.29
C GLU A 61 -15.02 -3.87 -1.11
N ASN A 62 -16.14 -4.32 -1.66
CA ASN A 62 -16.79 -3.73 -2.84
C ASN A 62 -18.07 -3.02 -2.45
#